data_AF-A0A961JA20-F1
#
_entry.id   AF-A0A961JA20-F1
#
_cell.length_a   1.000
_cell.length_b   1.000
_cell.length_c   1.000
_cell.angle_alpha   90.00
_cell.angle_beta   90.00
_cell.angle_gamma   90.00
#
_symmetry.space_group_name_H-M   'P 1'
#
loop_
_entity.id
_entity.type
_entity.pdbx_description
1 polymer ?
#
loop_
_entity_poly.entity_id
_entity_poly.type
_entity_poly.pdbx_seq_one_letter_code
_entity_poly.pdbx_strand_id
1 'polypeptide(L)'
;MRRSSQEVHSLGALKAHIATGNAEPILREIATALAKLLDTGDPTIIDLGALPFSAGDEKRLDAVLGTGELHATLDVLGQSHVTETGIAGVWRIDHFDQQGETLSRFVEVTFCPDILKTQRADAETGLARLEGELQRQGAPVV
;
A
#
# COMPACT_ATOMS: atom_id res chain seq x y z
N MET A 1 18.56 4.12 40.76
CA MET A 1 18.71 4.96 39.55
C MET A 1 18.04 4.35 38.30
N ARG A 2 16.84 3.74 38.40
CA ARG A 2 16.13 3.09 37.26
C ARG A 2 14.83 3.77 36.80
N ARG A 3 14.49 4.96 37.31
CA ARG A 3 13.22 5.66 36.97
C ARG A 3 13.30 6.58 35.75
N SER A 4 14.44 7.24 35.49
CA SER A 4 14.55 8.20 34.38
C SER A 4 14.43 7.61 32.97
N SER A 5 14.75 6.34 32.75
CA SER A 5 14.66 5.75 31.40
C SER A 5 13.23 5.40 30.97
N GLN A 6 12.30 5.26 31.92
CA GLN A 6 10.91 4.84 31.67
C GLN A 6 9.99 6.04 31.38
N GLU A 7 10.23 7.19 32.02
CA GLU A 7 9.51 8.46 31.77
C GLU A 7 9.85 9.07 30.39
N VAL A 8 11.10 8.99 29.96
CA VAL A 8 11.54 9.52 28.64
C VAL A 8 10.94 8.70 27.49
N HIS A 9 10.82 7.38 27.67
CA HIS A 9 10.15 6.49 26.70
C HIS A 9 8.63 6.75 26.66
N SER A 10 8.02 7.04 27.82
CA SER A 10 6.60 7.37 27.94
C SER A 10 6.24 8.72 27.29
N LEU A 11 7.11 9.74 27.40
CA LEU A 11 6.95 11.02 26.70
C LEU A 11 7.15 10.93 25.18
N GLY A 12 8.07 10.07 24.72
CA GLY A 12 8.24 9.76 23.29
C GLY A 12 7.01 9.11 22.68
N ALA A 13 6.44 8.12 23.38
CA ALA A 13 5.19 7.47 22.99
C ALA A 13 4.00 8.46 22.98
N LEU A 14 3.90 9.36 23.97
CA LEU A 14 2.82 10.35 24.03
C LEU A 14 2.94 11.39 22.89
N LYS A 15 4.16 11.83 22.56
CA LYS A 15 4.40 12.76 21.43
C LYS A 15 4.08 12.13 20.07
N ALA A 16 4.35 10.84 19.89
CA ALA A 16 4.02 10.12 18.65
C ALA A 16 2.51 10.05 18.35
N HIS A 17 1.65 10.30 19.36
CA HIS A 17 0.19 10.36 19.19
C HIS A 17 -0.34 11.77 18.91
N ILE A 18 0.50 12.81 19.05
CA ILE A 18 0.11 14.17 18.73
C ILE A 18 0.24 14.34 17.21
N ALA A 19 -0.84 14.73 16.55
CA ALA A 19 -0.83 15.02 15.11
C ALA A 19 0.24 16.07 14.80
N THR A 20 1.16 15.75 13.90
CA THR A 20 2.20 16.69 13.44
C THR A 20 1.60 17.75 12.50
N GLY A 21 0.35 17.53 12.05
CA GLY A 21 -0.34 18.41 11.12
C GLY A 21 -0.10 18.03 9.65
N ASN A 22 0.58 16.90 9.41
CA ASN A 22 0.93 16.44 8.07
C ASN A 22 -0.20 15.68 7.35
N ALA A 23 -1.24 15.24 8.06
CA ALA A 23 -2.39 14.59 7.41
C ALA A 23 -3.11 15.50 6.41
N GLU A 24 -3.28 16.78 6.74
CA GLU A 24 -4.04 17.72 5.91
C GLU A 24 -3.34 18.09 4.59
N PRO A 25 -2.02 18.40 4.57
CA PRO A 25 -1.25 18.48 3.33
C PRO A 25 -1.38 17.25 2.45
N ILE A 26 -1.27 16.05 3.01
CA ILE A 26 -1.38 14.79 2.26
C ILE A 26 -2.76 14.63 1.65
N LEU A 27 -3.83 14.93 2.39
CA LEU A 27 -5.21 14.89 1.85
C LEU A 27 -5.39 15.85 0.66
N ARG A 28 -4.79 17.04 0.71
CA ARG A 28 -4.82 17.98 -0.43
C ARG A 28 -3.97 17.49 -1.61
N GLU A 29 -2.85 16.85 -1.34
CA GLU A 29 -2.01 16.24 -2.36
C GLU A 29 -2.77 15.10 -3.07
N ILE A 30 -3.45 14.24 -2.32
CA ILE A 30 -4.33 13.19 -2.87
C ILE A 30 -5.42 13.79 -3.74
N ALA A 31 -6.11 14.85 -3.29
CA ALA A 31 -7.15 15.51 -4.09
C ALA A 31 -6.58 16.10 -5.40
N THR A 32 -5.39 16.69 -5.34
CA THR A 32 -4.70 17.24 -6.52
C THR A 32 -4.28 16.13 -7.49
N ALA A 33 -3.73 15.04 -6.95
CA ALA A 33 -3.35 13.85 -7.70
C ALA A 33 -4.56 13.19 -8.38
N LEU A 34 -5.72 13.17 -7.70
CA LEU A 34 -6.94 12.60 -8.27
C LEU A 34 -7.46 13.47 -9.43
N ALA A 35 -7.45 14.79 -9.28
CA ALA A 35 -7.78 15.70 -10.37
C ALA A 35 -6.84 15.51 -11.58
N LYS A 36 -5.53 15.34 -11.34
CA LYS A 36 -4.54 15.03 -12.38
C LYS A 36 -4.82 13.68 -13.05
N LEU A 37 -5.10 12.63 -12.28
CA LEU A 37 -5.42 11.30 -12.81
C LEU A 37 -6.62 11.37 -13.77
N LEU A 38 -7.64 12.16 -13.43
CA LEU A 38 -8.82 12.32 -14.28
C LEU A 38 -8.54 13.15 -15.54
N ASP A 39 -7.62 14.10 -15.49
CA ASP A 39 -7.26 14.96 -16.61
C ASP A 39 -6.30 14.29 -17.61
N THR A 40 -5.27 13.61 -17.11
CA THR A 40 -4.18 13.07 -17.95
C THR A 40 -4.14 11.54 -18.00
N GLY A 41 -4.79 10.86 -17.06
CA GLY A 41 -4.65 9.41 -16.88
C GLY A 41 -3.38 8.99 -16.14
N ASP A 42 -2.53 9.93 -15.72
CA ASP A 42 -1.27 9.61 -15.07
C ASP A 42 -1.45 9.32 -13.57
N PRO A 43 -0.96 8.17 -13.07
CA PRO A 43 -1.01 7.85 -11.65
C PRO A 43 -0.03 8.72 -10.84
N THR A 44 -0.26 8.80 -9.53
CA THR A 44 0.63 9.48 -8.59
C THR A 44 0.84 8.63 -7.34
N ILE A 45 2.08 8.55 -6.87
CA ILE A 45 2.46 7.83 -5.65
C ILE A 45 2.94 8.85 -4.62
N ILE A 46 2.39 8.77 -3.41
CA ILE A 46 2.72 9.62 -2.27
C ILE A 46 3.35 8.73 -1.20
N ASP A 47 4.60 9.04 -0.82
CA ASP A 47 5.34 8.30 0.21
C ASP A 47 5.03 8.88 1.61
N LEU A 48 4.30 8.09 2.42
CA LEU A 48 3.95 8.49 3.79
C LEU A 48 5.13 8.37 4.75
N GLY A 49 6.16 7.59 4.40
CA GLY A 49 7.40 7.45 5.16
C GLY A 49 8.38 8.61 4.97
N ALA A 50 8.22 9.41 3.90
CA ALA A 50 9.10 10.54 3.58
C ALA A 50 8.93 11.75 4.52
N LEU A 51 7.85 11.80 5.29
CA LEU A 51 7.56 12.85 6.28
C LEU A 51 7.43 12.24 7.68
N PRO A 52 7.72 13.00 8.75
CA PRO A 52 7.37 12.58 10.09
C PRO A 52 5.83 12.49 10.20
N PHE A 53 5.31 11.28 10.07
CA PHE A 53 3.89 10.99 10.07
C PHE A 53 3.51 10.32 11.39
N SER A 54 2.83 11.06 12.27
CA SER A 54 2.53 10.55 13.61
C SER A 54 1.31 9.63 13.59
N ALA A 55 1.12 8.87 14.68
CA ALA A 55 -0.07 8.04 14.82
C ALA A 55 -1.37 8.87 14.85
N GLY A 56 -1.29 10.15 15.21
CA GLY A 56 -2.41 11.08 15.12
C GLY A 56 -2.74 11.50 13.69
N ASP A 57 -1.72 11.68 12.84
CA ASP A 57 -1.90 11.97 11.42
C ASP A 57 -2.46 10.76 10.67
N GLU A 58 -1.95 9.56 10.96
CA GLU A 58 -2.46 8.29 10.41
C GLU A 58 -3.95 8.13 10.70
N LYS A 59 -4.36 8.27 11.96
CA LYS A 59 -5.77 8.17 12.34
C LYS A 59 -6.66 9.19 11.63
N ARG A 60 -6.16 10.39 11.40
CA ARG A 60 -6.91 11.42 10.66
C ARG A 60 -7.01 11.06 9.19
N LEU A 61 -5.91 10.59 8.58
CA LEU A 61 -5.91 10.14 7.19
C LEU A 61 -6.91 9.00 7.00
N ASP A 62 -6.86 7.98 7.86
CA ASP A 62 -7.77 6.84 7.84
C ASP A 62 -9.23 7.24 8.06
N ALA A 63 -9.49 8.17 8.97
CA ALA A 63 -10.85 8.65 9.22
C ALA A 63 -11.45 9.38 8.01
N VAL A 64 -10.63 10.04 7.19
CA VAL A 64 -11.08 10.78 6.01
C VAL A 64 -11.16 9.87 4.78
N LEU A 65 -10.13 9.06 4.54
CA LEU A 65 -10.08 8.18 3.38
C LEU A 65 -11.03 6.99 3.53
N GLY A 66 -11.22 6.48 4.75
CA GLY A 66 -12.05 5.31 5.02
C GLY A 66 -11.51 4.04 4.37
N THR A 67 -12.34 3.00 4.36
CA THR A 67 -12.01 1.69 3.77
C THR A 67 -12.95 1.41 2.60
N GLY A 68 -12.38 1.02 1.47
CA GLY A 68 -13.10 0.66 0.26
C GLY A 68 -13.44 -0.82 0.22
N GLU A 69 -13.74 -1.30 -0.98
CA GLU A 69 -14.26 -2.66 -1.20
C GLU A 69 -13.15 -3.65 -1.55
N LEU A 70 -12.02 -3.16 -2.06
CA LEU A 70 -10.95 -3.99 -2.61
C LEU A 70 -9.77 -4.11 -1.65
N HIS A 71 -9.36 -5.34 -1.40
CA HIS A 71 -8.17 -5.66 -0.62
C HIS A 71 -7.43 -6.84 -1.27
N ALA A 72 -6.12 -6.71 -1.40
CA ALA A 72 -5.24 -7.74 -1.92
C ALA A 72 -4.00 -7.89 -1.01
N THR A 73 -3.58 -9.13 -0.83
CA THR A 73 -2.35 -9.49 -0.14
C THR A 73 -1.38 -10.11 -1.14
N LEU A 74 -0.14 -9.63 -1.15
CA LEU A 74 0.93 -10.16 -1.97
C LEU A 74 2.03 -10.69 -1.07
N ASP A 75 2.37 -11.97 -1.23
CA ASP A 75 3.45 -12.63 -0.48
C ASP A 75 4.68 -12.79 -1.39
N VAL A 76 5.43 -11.70 -1.57
CA VAL A 76 6.64 -11.66 -2.41
C VAL A 76 7.79 -11.03 -1.61
N LEU A 77 8.72 -11.86 -1.13
CA LEU A 77 9.89 -11.44 -0.33
C LEU A 77 9.54 -10.62 0.92
N GLY A 78 8.35 -10.85 1.47
CA GLY A 78 7.68 -10.01 2.47
C GLY A 78 6.19 -9.95 2.12
N GLN A 79 5.38 -9.40 3.02
CA GLN A 79 3.95 -9.24 2.76
C GLN A 79 3.67 -7.81 2.32
N SER A 80 2.83 -7.63 1.31
CA SER A 80 2.32 -6.31 0.90
C SER A 80 0.80 -6.33 0.95
N HIS A 81 0.21 -5.29 1.55
CA HIS A 81 -1.23 -5.08 1.57
C HIS A 81 -1.56 -3.94 0.62
N VAL A 82 -2.49 -4.19 -0.29
CA VAL A 82 -2.99 -3.21 -1.26
C VAL A 82 -4.48 -3.07 -1.03
N THR A 83 -4.92 -1.91 -0.57
CA THR A 83 -6.31 -1.69 -0.14
C THR A 83 -6.86 -0.44 -0.81
N GLU A 84 -8.01 -0.53 -1.44
CA GLU A 84 -8.73 0.66 -1.89
C GLU A 84 -9.35 1.36 -0.67
N THR A 85 -9.26 2.68 -0.64
CA THR A 85 -9.90 3.47 0.41
C THR A 85 -11.39 3.67 0.11
N GLY A 86 -12.13 4.30 1.02
CA GLY A 86 -13.51 4.71 0.75
C GLY A 86 -13.62 5.77 -0.36
N ILE A 87 -12.50 6.33 -0.82
CA ILE A 87 -12.42 7.22 -1.98
C ILE A 87 -11.90 6.42 -3.18
N ALA A 88 -12.78 6.20 -4.16
CA ALA A 88 -12.45 5.44 -5.36
C ALA A 88 -11.24 6.02 -6.10
N GLY A 89 -10.34 5.15 -6.55
CA GLY A 89 -9.09 5.55 -7.20
C GLY A 89 -7.98 6.01 -6.25
N VAL A 90 -8.19 5.94 -4.94
CA VAL A 90 -7.16 6.18 -3.91
C VAL A 90 -6.90 4.87 -3.16
N TRP A 91 -5.64 4.44 -3.19
CA TRP A 91 -5.19 3.14 -2.70
C TRP A 91 -4.12 3.30 -1.63
N ARG A 92 -4.20 2.49 -0.57
CA ARG A 92 -3.13 2.29 0.41
C ARG A 92 -2.28 1.10 0.03
N ILE A 93 -0.96 1.27 0.07
CA ILE A 93 0.01 0.21 -0.14
C ILE A 93 0.97 0.18 1.04
N ASP A 94 0.88 -0.87 1.84
CA ASP A 94 1.71 -1.08 3.01
C ASP A 94 2.61 -2.30 2.76
N HIS A 95 3.93 -2.11 2.81
CA HIS A 95 4.92 -3.18 2.65
C HIS A 95 5.50 -3.58 4.00
N PHE A 96 5.63 -4.88 4.21
CA PHE A 96 6.18 -5.50 5.40
C PHE A 96 7.35 -6.41 5.03
N ASP A 97 8.31 -6.51 5.94
CA ASP A 97 9.38 -7.51 5.83
C ASP A 97 8.87 -8.92 6.21
N GLN A 98 9.79 -9.89 6.26
CA GLN A 98 9.46 -11.28 6.61
C GLN A 98 9.12 -11.47 8.10
N GLN A 99 9.39 -10.46 8.93
CA GLN A 99 9.16 -10.42 10.36
C GLN A 99 7.85 -9.69 10.69
N GLY A 100 7.22 -9.07 9.69
CA GLY A 100 5.99 -8.29 9.84
C GLY A 100 6.23 -6.84 10.24
N GLU A 101 7.46 -6.34 10.18
CA GLU A 101 7.77 -4.94 10.43
C GLU A 101 7.48 -4.11 9.17
N THR A 102 6.87 -2.93 9.36
CA THR A 102 6.56 -2.02 8.26
C THR A 102 7.84 -1.48 7.62
N LEU A 103 8.05 -1.78 6.35
CA LEU A 103 9.16 -1.27 5.54
C LEU A 103 8.83 0.08 4.92
N SER A 104 7.66 0.20 4.30
CA SER A 104 7.24 1.41 3.60
C SER A 104 5.72 1.46 3.47
N ARG A 105 5.21 2.69 3.31
CA ARG A 105 3.77 2.96 3.22
C ARG A 105 3.52 4.06 2.21
N PHE A 106 2.60 3.80 1.30
CA PHE A 106 2.28 4.70 0.20
C PHE A 106 0.79 4.90 0.05
N VAL A 107 0.43 6.05 -0.50
CA VAL A 107 -0.87 6.25 -1.14
C VAL A 107 -0.64 6.31 -2.65
N GLU A 108 -1.29 5.42 -3.39
CA GLU A 108 -1.30 5.44 -4.85
C GLU A 108 -2.65 5.95 -5.33
N VAL A 109 -2.63 7.01 -6.15
CA VAL A 109 -3.82 7.55 -6.82
C VAL A 109 -3.81 7.07 -8.26
N THR A 110 -4.67 6.09 -8.56
CA THR A 110 -4.66 5.32 -9.82
C THR A 110 -5.99 4.58 -10.02
N PHE A 111 -6.29 4.20 -11.26
CA PHE A 111 -7.42 3.31 -11.56
C PHE A 111 -7.15 1.86 -11.14
N CYS A 112 -5.88 1.43 -11.15
CA CYS A 112 -5.47 0.10 -10.73
C CYS A 112 -3.98 0.15 -10.36
N PRO A 113 -3.62 -0.19 -9.11
CA PRO A 113 -2.23 -0.24 -8.65
C PRO A 113 -1.35 -1.09 -9.55
N ASP A 114 -0.19 -0.56 -9.93
CA ASP A 114 0.72 -1.26 -10.84
C ASP A 114 1.21 -2.59 -10.25
N ILE A 115 1.33 -2.67 -8.93
CA ILE A 115 1.72 -3.90 -8.23
C ILE A 115 0.70 -5.05 -8.39
N LEU A 116 -0.56 -4.73 -8.69
CA LEU A 116 -1.61 -5.74 -8.95
C LEU A 116 -1.61 -6.21 -10.41
N LYS A 117 -0.88 -5.54 -11.31
CA LYS A 117 -0.85 -5.88 -12.73
C LYS A 117 0.19 -6.98 -12.97
N THR A 118 -0.28 -8.12 -13.49
CA THR A 118 0.62 -9.18 -13.96
C THR A 118 1.52 -8.65 -15.07
N GLN A 119 2.81 -8.91 -14.94
CA GLN A 119 3.78 -8.52 -15.95
C GLN A 119 3.64 -9.39 -17.19
N ARG A 120 3.91 -8.81 -18.37
CA ARG A 120 3.81 -9.53 -19.65
C ARG A 120 4.61 -10.84 -19.66
N ALA A 121 5.84 -10.82 -19.15
CA ALA A 121 6.72 -11.99 -19.11
C ALA A 121 6.14 -13.13 -18.24
N ASP A 122 5.49 -12.79 -17.12
CA ASP A 122 4.85 -13.79 -16.26
C ASP A 122 3.63 -14.40 -16.96
N ALA A 123 2.85 -13.58 -17.69
CA ALA A 123 1.72 -14.06 -18.49
C ALA A 123 2.18 -14.99 -19.64
N GLU A 124 3.28 -14.66 -20.31
CA GLU A 124 3.90 -15.50 -21.35
C GLU A 124 4.36 -16.85 -20.76
N THR A 125 4.96 -16.83 -19.57
CA THR A 125 5.32 -18.06 -18.83
C THR A 125 4.08 -18.88 -18.46
N GLY A 126 3.00 -18.21 -18.05
CA GLY A 126 1.71 -18.83 -17.76
C GLY A 126 1.09 -19.52 -18.97
N LEU A 127 1.15 -18.90 -20.15
CA LEU A 127 0.67 -19.48 -21.40
C LEU A 127 1.46 -20.76 -21.74
N ALA A 128 2.78 -20.69 -21.75
CA ALA A 128 3.64 -21.85 -22.05
C ALA A 128 3.39 -23.01 -21.08
N ARG A 129 3.19 -22.71 -19.79
CA ARG A 129 2.82 -23.72 -18.78
C ARG A 129 1.49 -24.39 -19.11
N LEU A 130 0.46 -23.61 -19.43
CA LEU A 130 -0.88 -24.14 -19.71
C LEU A 130 -0.89 -25.01 -20.97
N GLU A 131 -0.20 -24.58 -22.04
CA GLU A 131 -0.05 -25.37 -23.26
C GLU A 131 0.65 -26.71 -23.00
N GLY A 132 1.68 -26.73 -22.14
CA GLY A 132 2.34 -27.96 -21.71
C GLY A 132 1.41 -28.92 -20.97
N GLU A 133 0.55 -28.43 -20.07
CA GLU A 133 -0.43 -29.28 -19.37
C GLU A 133 -1.49 -29.85 -20.31
N LEU A 134 -1.97 -29.06 -21.29
CA LEU A 134 -2.94 -29.52 -22.28
C LEU A 134 -2.37 -30.65 -23.16
N GLN A 135 -1.10 -30.56 -23.54
CA GLN A 135 -0.43 -31.62 -24.32
C GLN A 135 -0.29 -32.92 -23.52
N ARG A 136 -0.02 -32.84 -22.21
CA ARG A 136 0.05 -34.01 -21.32
C ARG A 136 -1.32 -34.69 -21.15
N GLN A 137 -2.41 -33.93 -21.11
CA GLN A 137 -3.76 -34.47 -21.00
C GLN A 137 -4.26 -35.11 -22.31
N GLY A 138 -3.78 -34.63 -23.46
CA GLY A 138 -4.09 -35.19 -24.78
C GLY A 138 -3.24 -36.39 -25.17
N ALA A 139 -2.22 -36.76 -24.39
CA ALA A 139 -1.38 -37.91 -24.67
C ALA A 139 -2.14 -39.22 -24.34
N PRO A 140 -2.30 -40.16 -25.29
CA PRO A 140 -2.96 -41.43 -25.02
C PRO A 140 -2.14 -42.21 -24.00
N VAL A 141 -2.80 -42.73 -22.95
CA VAL A 141 -2.21 -43.69 -22.03
C VAL A 141 -2.01 -44.99 -22.81
N VAL A 142 -0.78 -45.22 -23.28
CA VAL A 142 -0.31 -46.48 -23.87
C VAL A 142 -0.08 -47.53 -22.81
#